data_AF-A0A954CZ93-F1
#
_entry.id   AF-A0A954CZ93-F1
#
_cell.length_a   1.000
_cell.length_b   1.000
_cell.length_c   1.000
_cell.angle_alpha   90.00
_cell.angle_beta   90.00
_cell.angle_gamma   90.00
#
_symmetry.space_group_name_H-M   'P 1'
#
loop_
_entity.id
_entity.type
_entity.pdbx_description
1 polymer ?
#
loop_
_entity_poly.entity_id
_entity_poly.type
_entity_poly.pdbx_seq_one_letter_code
_entity_poly.pdbx_strand_id
1 'polypeptide(L)'
;MRTALSLPTALVLLASTLSAQTLVVTPAAVRLGGNLRTQLLSGPANSPYVVYIDVGGGPVRALGVELFLDVSPALTLLDAGTLDQVGVALRNYAVPTRGWPPGAGIFFQAAVANQSAPNGMFDVTDGESAFTYISTAVLEEKFENPANAGFTGTYDRTATGRLLAGVVTRRSVTYVPQGAPFSQPLHNDLNPAGVRIQKVFRAVDLGANGEPEVLTGLWWEAFRGNPVSRDTLARMALDVSHSAVVPDFTIDPFSALPKFPNSGLSQAFANNPSQPAIRVFDGAYVIDSRNASNGFLPYPQLQREFVYDGTSSLLLDFLTYPSPTSSGVNGQQVYLMALSSPRPDARVVRSPSADPSKETLGNRFDNAQTGMVFDFARVFSTATSPWRAAPVASPDYHAPYPGWSLPPGTAIQFEFRGATSNSGAGATAWSSNIDIADGKPYLQYRVLMRAAIDGARPSLDSLVIPIN
;
A
#
# COMPACT_ATOMS: atom_id res chain seq x y z
N MET A 1 27.84 33.54 19.06
CA MET A 1 26.92 34.24 18.14
C MET A 1 26.84 33.42 16.85
N ARG A 2 25.83 32.54 16.74
CA ARG A 2 25.47 31.90 15.46
C ARG A 2 24.68 32.94 14.68
N THR A 3 25.19 33.40 13.55
CA THR A 3 24.51 34.33 12.65
C THR A 3 23.19 33.72 12.22
N ALA A 4 22.08 34.31 12.66
CA ALA A 4 20.75 33.98 12.18
C ALA A 4 20.72 34.28 10.67
N LEU A 5 20.69 33.24 9.83
CA LEU A 5 20.17 33.43 8.48
C LEU A 5 18.75 33.97 8.64
N SER A 6 18.47 35.14 8.08
CA SER A 6 17.13 35.69 8.10
C SER A 6 16.20 34.73 7.34
N LEU A 7 14.99 34.51 7.85
CA LEU A 7 13.94 33.73 7.20
C LEU A 7 13.74 34.08 5.71
N PRO A 8 13.84 35.35 5.25
CA PRO A 8 13.86 35.64 3.82
C PRO A 8 15.02 34.97 3.09
N THR A 9 16.19 34.76 3.68
CA THR A 9 17.29 34.02 3.05
C THR A 9 17.02 32.51 2.99
N ALA A 10 16.36 31.93 4.00
CA ALA A 10 15.97 30.51 4.00
C ALA A 10 14.78 30.21 3.04
N LEU A 11 13.84 31.15 2.94
CA LEU A 11 12.70 31.12 2.01
C LEU A 11 13.10 31.51 0.58
N VAL A 12 14.08 32.40 0.42
CA VAL A 12 14.78 32.64 -0.84
C VAL A 12 15.62 31.43 -1.20
N LEU A 13 16.23 30.69 -0.27
CA LEU A 13 16.93 29.42 -0.57
C LEU A 13 15.98 28.34 -1.12
N LEU A 14 14.74 28.25 -0.62
CA LEU A 14 13.67 27.45 -1.23
C LEU A 14 13.27 27.97 -2.63
N ALA A 15 13.35 29.28 -2.86
CA ALA A 15 13.03 29.93 -4.15
C ALA A 15 14.22 30.16 -5.10
N SER A 16 15.46 29.90 -4.68
CA SER A 16 16.70 30.21 -5.42
C SER A 16 17.47 28.96 -5.82
N THR A 17 17.10 27.78 -5.31
CA THR A 17 17.54 26.51 -5.91
C THR A 17 16.75 26.15 -7.16
N LEU A 18 15.57 26.73 -7.37
CA LEU A 18 14.72 26.54 -8.55
C LEU A 18 13.98 27.86 -8.85
N SER A 19 14.10 28.34 -10.09
CA SER A 19 13.68 29.65 -10.58
C SER A 19 12.19 29.97 -10.39
N ALA A 20 11.79 30.41 -9.20
CA ALA A 20 10.43 30.86 -8.92
C ALA A 20 10.12 32.16 -9.69
N GLN A 21 9.14 32.13 -10.58
CA GLN A 21 8.65 33.33 -11.29
C GLN A 21 7.63 34.04 -10.42
N THR A 22 7.68 35.37 -10.34
CA THR A 22 6.65 36.16 -9.64
C THR A 22 5.41 36.28 -10.53
N LEU A 23 4.34 35.55 -10.24
CA LEU A 23 3.06 35.68 -10.96
C LEU A 23 2.11 36.58 -10.15
N VAL A 24 1.83 37.78 -10.66
CA VAL A 24 0.81 38.67 -10.08
C VAL A 24 -0.56 38.25 -10.62
N VAL A 25 -1.38 37.57 -9.81
CA VAL A 25 -2.75 37.22 -10.18
C VAL A 25 -3.67 38.43 -9.94
N THR A 26 -4.00 39.17 -10.99
CA THR A 26 -5.07 40.17 -10.93
C THR A 26 -6.44 39.50 -11.00
N PRO A 27 -7.36 39.74 -10.04
CA PRO A 27 -8.70 39.16 -10.05
C PRO A 27 -9.51 39.73 -11.22
N ALA A 28 -9.97 38.86 -12.12
CA ALA A 28 -10.92 39.21 -13.17
C ALA A 28 -12.31 38.66 -12.83
N ALA A 29 -13.31 39.53 -12.86
CA ALA A 29 -14.71 39.18 -12.62
C ALA A 29 -15.29 38.40 -13.82
N VAL A 30 -15.25 37.07 -13.76
CA VAL A 30 -16.03 36.17 -14.63
C VAL A 30 -16.53 35.00 -13.80
N ARG A 31 -17.83 34.68 -13.91
CA ARG A 31 -18.45 33.50 -13.29
C ARG A 31 -18.01 32.23 -14.03
N LEU A 32 -16.88 31.68 -13.59
CA LEU A 32 -16.51 30.26 -13.72
C LEU A 32 -16.35 29.76 -12.29
N GLY A 33 -16.99 28.64 -11.95
CA GLY A 33 -17.12 28.16 -10.56
C GLY A 33 -15.76 27.93 -9.89
N GLY A 34 -15.53 28.65 -8.80
CA GLY A 34 -14.38 28.50 -7.91
C GLY A 34 -14.58 29.47 -6.75
N ASN A 35 -14.89 28.95 -5.57
CA ASN A 35 -15.13 29.81 -4.41
C ASN A 35 -13.83 30.51 -4.00
N LEU A 36 -13.95 31.76 -3.54
CA LEU A 36 -12.92 32.47 -2.78
C LEU A 36 -12.39 31.55 -1.67
N ARG A 37 -11.14 31.11 -1.78
CA ARG A 37 -10.49 30.33 -0.72
C ARG A 37 -10.07 31.31 0.37
N THR A 38 -10.80 31.27 1.49
CA THR A 38 -10.45 32.01 2.71
C THR A 38 -9.54 31.12 3.53
N GLN A 39 -8.26 31.47 3.61
CA GLN A 39 -7.30 30.77 4.46
C GLN A 39 -7.14 31.53 5.78
N LEU A 40 -7.28 30.81 6.89
CA LEU A 40 -6.94 31.30 8.22
C LEU A 40 -5.50 30.89 8.53
N LEU A 41 -4.60 31.86 8.51
CA LEU A 41 -3.22 31.68 8.97
C LEU A 41 -3.17 31.93 10.47
N SER A 42 -2.46 31.08 11.20
CA SER A 42 -2.24 31.25 12.63
C SER A 42 -0.80 30.90 13.03
N GLY A 43 -0.30 31.54 14.09
CA GLY A 43 1.05 31.36 14.59
C GLY A 43 1.39 32.37 15.68
N PRO A 44 2.67 32.55 16.03
CA PRO A 44 3.06 33.58 16.99
C PRO A 44 2.69 34.99 16.51
N ALA A 45 2.35 35.87 17.44
CA ALA A 45 1.99 37.25 17.15
C ALA A 45 3.09 37.98 16.37
N ASN A 46 2.70 38.74 15.35
CA ASN A 46 3.61 39.47 14.44
C ASN A 46 4.62 38.58 13.68
N SER A 47 4.42 37.25 13.64
CA SER A 47 5.29 36.37 12.84
C SER A 47 5.13 36.65 11.34
N PRO A 48 6.23 36.74 10.57
CA PRO A 48 6.14 36.78 9.13
C PRO A 48 5.60 35.46 8.57
N TYR A 49 4.86 35.53 7.47
CA TYR A 49 4.37 34.39 6.72
C TYR A 49 4.61 34.59 5.22
N VAL A 50 4.63 33.47 4.50
CA VAL A 50 4.56 33.42 3.04
C VAL A 50 3.54 32.37 2.61
N VAL A 51 2.94 32.56 1.44
CA VAL A 51 2.06 31.58 0.80
C VAL A 51 2.61 31.24 -0.56
N TYR A 52 2.83 29.95 -0.78
CA TYR A 52 3.29 29.41 -2.05
C TYR A 52 2.15 28.76 -2.82
N ILE A 53 2.29 28.74 -4.14
CA ILE A 53 1.39 28.09 -5.07
C ILE A 53 2.19 27.20 -6.03
N ASP A 54 1.68 26.02 -6.34
CA ASP A 54 2.27 25.06 -7.26
C ASP A 54 1.17 24.41 -8.13
N VAL A 55 1.57 23.85 -9.26
CA VAL A 55 0.70 23.07 -10.17
C VAL A 55 0.65 21.59 -9.80
N GLY A 56 1.55 21.14 -8.90
CA GLY A 56 1.60 19.79 -8.36
C GLY A 56 1.45 19.74 -6.84
N GLY A 57 0.80 18.70 -6.34
CA GLY A 57 0.73 18.38 -4.92
C GLY A 57 1.90 17.51 -4.47
N GLY A 58 2.32 17.66 -3.21
CA GLY A 58 3.47 16.97 -2.62
C GLY A 58 3.21 15.47 -2.31
N PRO A 59 3.85 14.87 -1.27
CA PRO A 59 4.55 15.51 -0.18
C PRO A 59 6.06 15.55 -0.44
N VAL A 60 6.68 16.69 -0.17
CA VAL A 60 8.13 16.88 -0.24
C VAL A 60 8.65 17.25 1.13
N ARG A 61 9.66 16.52 1.62
CA ARG A 61 10.33 16.90 2.87
C ARG A 61 11.42 17.93 2.61
N ALA A 62 11.25 19.10 3.18
CA ALA A 62 12.21 20.20 3.13
C ALA A 62 12.54 20.65 4.54
N LEU A 63 13.84 20.69 4.87
CA LEU A 63 14.34 21.21 6.16
C LEU A 63 13.69 20.53 7.38
N GLY A 64 13.30 19.25 7.28
CA GLY A 64 12.67 18.51 8.37
C GLY A 64 11.16 18.71 8.51
N VAL A 65 10.52 19.48 7.63
CA VAL A 65 9.07 19.67 7.55
C VAL A 65 8.52 19.08 6.26
N GLU A 66 7.28 18.59 6.29
CA GLU A 66 6.59 18.02 5.13
C GLU A 66 5.76 19.12 4.44
N LEU A 67 6.10 19.41 3.19
CA LEU A 67 5.37 20.31 2.31
C LEU A 67 4.41 19.50 1.46
N PHE A 68 3.20 20.02 1.24
CA PHE A 68 2.20 19.38 0.37
C PHE A 68 2.15 20.02 -1.02
N LEU A 69 3.25 20.64 -1.40
CA LEU A 69 3.54 21.12 -2.74
C LEU A 69 4.55 20.18 -3.38
N ASP A 70 4.48 20.02 -4.70
CA ASP A 70 5.45 19.22 -5.48
C ASP A 70 6.84 19.89 -5.52
N VAL A 71 6.91 21.19 -5.20
CA VAL A 71 8.14 22.00 -5.32
C VAL A 71 8.65 21.96 -6.77
N SER A 72 7.70 22.06 -7.70
CA SER A 72 7.97 21.98 -9.12
C SER A 72 8.66 23.26 -9.62
N PRO A 73 9.21 23.28 -10.85
CA PRO A 73 9.69 24.51 -11.47
C PRO A 73 8.64 25.62 -11.62
N ALA A 74 7.34 25.31 -11.44
CA ALA A 74 6.25 26.28 -11.46
C ALA A 74 5.92 26.85 -10.06
N LEU A 75 6.59 26.39 -9.01
CA LEU A 75 6.42 26.91 -7.65
C LEU A 75 6.60 28.43 -7.65
N THR A 76 5.60 29.13 -7.12
CA THR A 76 5.51 30.59 -7.15
C THR A 76 5.11 31.13 -5.79
N LEU A 77 5.60 32.33 -5.44
CA LEU A 77 5.11 33.07 -4.28
C LEU A 77 3.77 33.74 -4.62
N LEU A 78 2.73 33.41 -3.85
CA LEU A 78 1.38 33.98 -4.00
C LEU A 78 1.15 35.20 -3.11
N ASP A 79 1.57 35.14 -1.84
CA ASP A 79 1.43 36.23 -0.87
C ASP A 79 2.56 36.19 0.17
N ALA A 80 2.84 37.32 0.81
CA ALA A 80 3.74 37.41 1.95
C ALA A 80 3.31 38.57 2.86
N GLY A 81 3.50 38.39 4.17
CA GLY A 81 3.14 39.43 5.13
C GLY A 81 3.53 39.08 6.55
N THR A 82 2.85 39.70 7.51
CA THR A 82 2.99 39.43 8.94
C THR A 82 1.63 39.15 9.54
N LEU A 83 1.56 38.19 10.46
CA LEU A 83 0.37 37.96 11.28
C LEU A 83 0.09 39.18 12.16
N ASP A 84 -1.16 39.35 12.59
CA ASP A 84 -1.54 40.44 13.47
C ASP A 84 -1.01 40.25 14.92
N GLN A 85 -1.39 41.17 15.81
CA GLN A 85 -0.98 41.12 17.22
C GLN A 85 -1.54 39.93 17.99
N VAL A 86 -2.57 39.25 17.48
CA VAL A 86 -3.11 38.02 18.07
C VAL A 86 -2.61 36.77 17.34
N GLY A 87 -1.73 36.92 16.36
CA GLY A 87 -1.11 35.81 15.64
C GLY A 87 -2.02 35.21 14.59
N VAL A 88 -2.87 36.01 13.95
CA VAL A 88 -3.83 35.56 12.95
C VAL A 88 -3.74 36.42 11.68
N ALA A 89 -4.01 35.82 10.52
CA ALA A 89 -4.30 36.55 9.29
C ALA A 89 -5.34 35.81 8.46
N LEU A 90 -6.36 36.52 8.00
CA LEU A 90 -7.33 36.00 7.04
C LEU A 90 -6.90 36.42 5.62
N ARG A 91 -6.80 35.46 4.70
CA ARG A 91 -6.43 35.71 3.32
C ARG A 91 -7.41 35.11 2.34
N ASN A 92 -7.73 35.89 1.31
CA ASN A 92 -8.65 35.50 0.25
C ASN A 92 -7.89 35.40 -1.05
N TYR A 93 -7.81 34.21 -1.61
CA TYR A 93 -7.16 33.99 -2.89
C TYR A 93 -8.21 33.73 -3.97
N ALA A 94 -8.07 34.44 -5.09
CA ALA A 94 -8.85 34.18 -6.29
C ALA A 94 -8.17 33.08 -7.09
N VAL A 95 -8.92 32.03 -7.44
CA VAL A 95 -8.44 31.00 -8.38
C VAL A 95 -8.31 31.66 -9.76
N PRO A 96 -7.15 31.59 -10.44
CA PRO A 96 -7.00 32.07 -11.81
C PRO A 96 -8.03 31.41 -12.73
N THR A 97 -8.90 32.20 -13.37
CA THR A 97 -9.99 31.69 -14.23
C THR A 97 -9.68 31.74 -15.72
N ARG A 98 -8.57 32.37 -16.15
CA ARG A 98 -8.24 32.58 -17.56
C ARG A 98 -7.07 31.71 -18.01
N GLY A 99 -7.31 30.84 -19.00
CA GLY A 99 -6.27 30.07 -19.69
C GLY A 99 -5.92 28.71 -19.08
N TRP A 100 -6.58 28.31 -17.99
CA TRP A 100 -6.37 27.01 -17.35
C TRP A 100 -7.36 25.99 -17.91
N PRO A 101 -6.91 24.81 -18.37
CA PRO A 101 -7.82 23.77 -18.85
C PRO A 101 -8.67 23.23 -17.68
N PRO A 102 -9.86 22.67 -17.94
CA PRO A 102 -10.65 21.97 -16.91
C PRO A 102 -9.85 20.85 -16.26
N GLY A 103 -9.99 20.69 -14.95
CA GLY A 103 -9.24 19.74 -14.13
C GLY A 103 -7.84 20.20 -13.74
N ALA A 104 -7.40 21.39 -14.17
CA ALA A 104 -6.12 21.92 -13.73
C ALA A 104 -6.17 22.27 -12.24
N GLY A 105 -5.32 21.60 -11.47
CA GLY A 105 -5.20 21.77 -10.03
C GLY A 105 -4.18 22.84 -9.68
N ILE A 106 -4.49 23.59 -8.63
CA ILE A 106 -3.62 24.55 -7.99
C ILE A 106 -3.49 24.14 -6.54
N PHE A 107 -2.25 23.96 -6.08
CA PHE A 107 -1.93 23.62 -4.70
C PHE A 107 -1.30 24.82 -4.03
N PHE A 108 -1.73 25.15 -2.82
CA PHE A 108 -1.16 26.25 -2.07
C PHE A 108 -0.93 25.87 -0.60
N GLN A 109 0.15 26.39 -0.05
CA GLN A 109 0.53 26.12 1.33
C GLN A 109 1.22 27.36 1.89
N ALA A 110 0.90 27.71 3.13
CA ALA A 110 1.54 28.81 3.82
C ALA A 110 2.64 28.28 4.75
N ALA A 111 3.72 29.04 4.86
CA ALA A 111 4.76 28.86 5.87
C ALA A 111 4.76 30.07 6.80
N VAL A 112 4.68 29.82 8.10
CA VAL A 112 4.63 30.84 9.16
C VAL A 112 5.87 30.71 10.01
N ALA A 113 6.58 31.81 10.22
CA ALA A 113 7.78 31.84 11.05
C ALA A 113 7.46 31.40 12.48
N ASN A 114 8.17 30.37 12.94
CA ASN A 114 8.05 29.88 14.31
C ASN A 114 9.37 29.22 14.73
N GLN A 115 10.06 29.83 15.70
CA GLN A 115 11.31 29.26 16.23
C GLN A 115 11.09 27.98 17.04
N SER A 116 9.86 27.74 17.48
CA SER A 116 9.47 26.52 18.19
C SER A 116 9.08 25.37 17.24
N ALA A 117 9.06 25.61 15.92
CA ALA A 117 8.80 24.59 14.93
C ALA A 117 9.87 23.48 14.99
N PRO A 118 9.59 22.24 14.52
CA PRO A 118 10.57 21.15 14.55
C PRO A 118 11.89 21.45 13.83
N ASN A 119 11.84 22.31 12.80
CA ASN A 119 13.00 22.77 12.04
C ASN A 119 13.67 24.02 12.65
N GLY A 120 13.12 24.57 13.73
CA GLY A 120 13.56 25.80 14.39
C GLY A 120 13.33 27.08 13.58
N MET A 121 12.55 27.02 12.49
CA MET A 121 12.40 28.11 11.53
C MET A 121 10.94 28.48 11.25
N PHE A 122 10.13 27.52 10.82
CA PHE A 122 8.75 27.77 10.38
C PHE A 122 7.87 26.54 10.54
N ASP A 123 6.59 26.79 10.82
CA ASP A 123 5.51 25.83 10.65
C ASP A 123 4.86 26.02 9.28
N VAL A 124 4.14 25.00 8.83
CA VAL A 124 3.37 25.06 7.58
C VAL A 124 1.91 24.75 7.84
N THR A 125 1.02 25.35 7.07
CA THR A 125 -0.40 25.00 7.10
C THR A 125 -0.62 23.62 6.49
N ASP A 126 -1.80 23.05 6.72
CA ASP A 126 -2.30 22.01 5.83
C ASP A 126 -2.34 22.61 4.41
N GLY A 127 -1.74 21.89 3.46
CA GLY A 127 -1.74 22.31 2.06
C GLY A 127 -3.14 22.12 1.50
N GLU A 128 -3.59 23.09 0.71
CA GLU A 128 -4.91 23.09 0.10
C GLU A 128 -4.79 23.03 -1.41
N SER A 129 -5.87 22.59 -2.06
CA SER A 129 -5.98 22.47 -3.50
C SER A 129 -7.29 23.06 -4.01
N ALA A 130 -7.24 23.62 -5.22
CA ALA A 130 -8.37 24.15 -5.95
C ALA A 130 -8.30 23.71 -7.42
N PHE A 131 -9.46 23.56 -8.06
CA PHE A 131 -9.57 23.06 -9.43
C PHE A 131 -10.42 23.97 -10.30
N THR A 132 -10.04 24.10 -11.56
CA THR A 132 -10.89 24.65 -12.60
C THR A 132 -11.82 23.57 -13.14
N TYR A 133 -13.08 23.90 -13.42
CA TYR A 133 -14.05 22.96 -14.00
C TYR A 133 -15.08 23.69 -14.85
N ILE A 134 -15.70 22.96 -15.78
CA ILE A 134 -16.80 23.45 -16.62
C ILE A 134 -18.00 22.55 -16.36
N SER A 135 -18.92 23.02 -15.51
CA SER A 135 -20.15 22.30 -15.19
C SER A 135 -21.21 23.26 -14.64
N THR A 136 -22.47 22.82 -14.64
CA THR A 136 -23.59 23.59 -14.06
C THR A 136 -23.59 23.50 -12.54
N ALA A 137 -23.09 22.39 -12.00
CA ALA A 137 -22.92 22.18 -10.57
C ALA A 137 -21.69 21.31 -10.26
N VAL A 138 -21.32 21.23 -8.98
CA VAL A 138 -20.23 20.36 -8.51
C VAL A 138 -20.58 19.75 -7.16
N LEU A 139 -20.01 18.58 -6.90
CA LEU A 139 -19.82 18.07 -5.56
C LEU A 139 -18.35 18.29 -5.20
N GLU A 140 -18.10 19.17 -4.23
CA GLU A 140 -16.77 19.41 -3.67
C GLU A 140 -16.69 18.73 -2.30
N GLU A 141 -15.73 17.82 -2.13
CA GLU A 141 -15.33 17.32 -0.82
C GLU A 141 -14.01 17.95 -0.42
N LYS A 142 -14.00 18.54 0.78
CA LYS A 142 -12.77 18.93 1.46
C LYS A 142 -12.53 17.97 2.59
N PHE A 143 -11.32 17.42 2.68
CA PHE A 143 -10.99 16.43 3.69
C PHE A 143 -10.46 17.08 4.98
N GLU A 144 -11.05 18.21 5.42
CA GLU A 144 -10.61 18.96 6.61
C GLU A 144 -10.61 18.10 7.88
N ASN A 145 -11.67 17.30 8.06
CA ASN A 145 -11.74 16.29 9.10
C ASN A 145 -12.62 15.11 8.64
N PRO A 146 -12.05 14.12 7.94
CA PRO A 146 -12.83 13.04 7.33
C PRO A 146 -13.59 12.22 8.38
N ALA A 147 -13.01 12.03 9.57
CA ALA A 147 -13.66 11.32 10.67
C ALA A 147 -14.94 12.02 11.11
N ASN A 148 -14.90 13.34 11.33
CA ASN A 148 -16.07 14.14 11.68
C ASN A 148 -17.06 14.26 10.51
N ALA A 149 -16.57 14.25 9.26
CA ALA A 149 -17.39 14.26 8.06
C ALA A 149 -18.10 12.91 7.79
N GLY A 150 -17.89 11.89 8.63
CA GLY A 150 -18.57 10.60 8.59
C GLY A 150 -17.89 9.55 7.71
N PHE A 151 -16.63 9.73 7.33
CA PHE A 151 -15.90 8.72 6.55
C PHE A 151 -15.62 7.48 7.38
N THR A 152 -15.84 6.32 6.77
CA THR A 152 -15.58 5.00 7.37
C THR A 152 -14.42 4.29 6.66
N GLY A 153 -13.85 3.25 7.27
CA GLY A 153 -12.72 2.49 6.72
C GLY A 153 -11.48 2.51 7.62
N THR A 154 -10.33 2.20 7.00
CA THR A 154 -9.02 1.92 7.64
C THR A 154 -7.97 3.01 7.44
N TYR A 155 -8.36 4.17 6.90
CA TYR A 155 -7.49 5.36 6.77
C TYR A 155 -7.03 5.94 8.12
N ASP A 156 -6.07 6.86 8.09
CA ASP A 156 -5.60 7.56 9.29
C ASP A 156 -6.64 8.60 9.76
N ARG A 157 -7.40 8.23 10.80
CA ARG A 157 -8.47 9.08 11.37
C ARG A 157 -7.96 10.24 12.21
N THR A 158 -6.66 10.29 12.48
CA THR A 158 -6.05 11.37 13.25
C THR A 158 -5.57 12.51 12.35
N ALA A 159 -5.45 12.26 11.04
CA ALA A 159 -5.09 13.28 10.06
C ALA A 159 -6.20 14.33 9.93
N THR A 160 -5.80 15.59 9.98
CA THR A 160 -6.63 16.76 9.68
C THR A 160 -6.14 17.42 8.40
N GLY A 161 -7.01 18.20 7.75
CA GLY A 161 -6.71 18.91 6.51
C GLY A 161 -6.52 18.00 5.29
N ARG A 162 -6.71 16.68 5.43
CA ARG A 162 -6.60 15.68 4.37
C ARG A 162 -7.20 14.35 4.76
N LEU A 163 -7.44 13.54 3.74
CA LEU A 163 -7.58 12.10 3.85
C LEU A 163 -6.22 11.45 3.61
N LEU A 164 -5.68 10.78 4.64
CA LEU A 164 -4.35 10.17 4.60
C LEU A 164 -4.46 8.64 4.73
N ALA A 165 -3.63 7.92 3.97
CA ALA A 165 -3.54 6.47 4.14
C ALA A 165 -3.12 6.11 5.58
N GLY A 166 -3.57 4.94 6.03
CA GLY A 166 -3.18 4.39 7.32
C GLY A 166 -1.67 4.16 7.41
N VAL A 167 -1.17 4.02 8.64
CA VAL A 167 0.23 3.68 8.89
C VAL A 167 0.51 2.27 8.39
N VAL A 168 1.65 2.09 7.71
CA VAL A 168 2.11 0.76 7.31
C VAL A 168 2.41 -0.05 8.57
N THR A 169 1.66 -1.13 8.78
CA THR A 169 1.93 -2.08 9.85
C THR A 169 2.63 -3.30 9.28
N ARG A 170 3.60 -3.83 10.03
CA ARG A 170 4.34 -5.03 9.65
C ARG A 170 4.14 -6.11 10.69
N ARG A 171 4.08 -7.36 10.25
CA ARG A 171 4.00 -8.53 11.12
C ARG A 171 4.84 -9.66 10.55
N SER A 172 5.48 -10.39 11.45
CA SER A 172 6.16 -11.65 11.14
C SER A 172 5.37 -12.79 11.75
N VAL A 173 5.09 -13.83 10.97
CA VAL A 173 4.44 -15.04 11.46
C VAL A 173 5.43 -16.18 11.38
N THR A 174 5.80 -16.70 12.54
CA THR A 174 6.55 -17.95 12.62
C THR A 174 5.56 -19.10 12.52
N TYR A 175 5.53 -19.75 11.37
CA TYR A 175 4.81 -21.00 11.19
C TYR A 175 5.68 -22.16 11.64
N VAL A 176 5.40 -22.63 12.86
CA VAL A 176 5.88 -23.93 13.35
C VAL A 176 4.66 -24.84 13.41
N PRO A 177 4.56 -25.83 12.52
CA PRO A 177 3.42 -26.73 12.50
C PRO A 177 3.25 -27.49 13.84
N GLN A 178 2.02 -27.83 14.21
CA GLN A 178 1.71 -28.73 15.33
C GLN A 178 2.05 -30.20 14.98
N GLY A 179 3.29 -30.46 14.57
CA GLY A 179 3.79 -31.75 14.16
C GLY A 179 5.00 -32.19 14.98
N ALA A 180 5.32 -33.49 14.92
CA ALA A 180 6.55 -33.98 15.53
C ALA A 180 7.74 -33.59 14.64
N PRO A 181 8.84 -33.03 15.20
CA PRO A 181 10.03 -32.76 14.42
C PRO A 181 10.58 -34.08 13.86
N PHE A 182 10.82 -34.11 12.56
CA PHE A 182 11.45 -35.26 11.94
C PHE A 182 12.95 -35.25 12.25
N SER A 183 13.49 -36.40 12.67
CA SER A 183 14.87 -36.53 13.14
C SER A 183 15.90 -36.64 12.01
N GLN A 184 15.46 -36.57 10.76
CA GLN A 184 16.32 -36.65 9.58
C GLN A 184 16.03 -35.49 8.63
N PRO A 185 17.03 -35.01 7.89
CA PRO A 185 16.79 -34.07 6.81
C PRO A 185 15.99 -34.78 5.69
N LEU A 186 14.86 -34.21 5.29
CA LEU A 186 14.15 -34.63 4.08
C LEU A 186 14.54 -33.74 2.90
N HIS A 187 14.27 -34.23 1.68
CA HIS A 187 14.38 -33.43 0.46
C HIS A 187 13.55 -32.15 0.64
N ASN A 188 14.25 -31.01 0.61
CA ASN A 188 13.68 -29.68 0.76
C ASN A 188 13.62 -28.97 -0.59
N ASP A 189 13.03 -27.78 -0.59
CA ASP A 189 12.99 -26.85 -1.72
C ASP A 189 14.36 -26.29 -2.13
N LEU A 190 15.42 -26.59 -1.40
CA LEU A 190 16.80 -26.12 -1.66
C LEU A 190 17.72 -27.24 -2.15
N ASN A 191 17.16 -28.34 -2.68
CA ASN A 191 17.95 -29.49 -3.10
C ASN A 191 18.76 -29.20 -4.38
N PRO A 192 20.10 -29.28 -4.36
CA PRO A 192 20.93 -28.98 -5.51
C PRO A 192 20.97 -30.06 -6.58
N ALA A 193 20.35 -31.22 -6.36
CA ALA A 193 20.06 -32.19 -7.43
C ALA A 193 18.87 -31.76 -8.31
N GLY A 194 18.20 -30.67 -7.94
CA GLY A 194 17.06 -30.10 -8.65
C GLY A 194 15.73 -30.59 -8.11
N VAL A 195 14.79 -29.69 -7.86
CA VAL A 195 13.48 -29.99 -7.29
C VAL A 195 12.44 -28.95 -7.71
N ARG A 196 11.21 -29.42 -7.96
CA ARG A 196 10.01 -28.58 -7.93
C ARG A 196 9.13 -28.98 -6.76
N ILE A 197 8.75 -28.02 -5.92
CA ILE A 197 7.88 -28.27 -4.76
C ILE A 197 6.87 -27.15 -4.57
N GLN A 198 5.61 -27.53 -4.50
CA GLN A 198 4.53 -26.65 -4.06
C GLN A 198 4.19 -26.93 -2.60
N LYS A 199 4.06 -25.88 -1.80
CA LYS A 199 3.62 -25.93 -0.39
C LYS A 199 2.44 -24.98 -0.21
N VAL A 200 1.40 -25.41 0.49
CA VAL A 200 0.24 -24.58 0.79
C VAL A 200 0.12 -24.32 2.29
N PHE A 201 -0.18 -23.07 2.65
CA PHE A 201 -0.36 -22.59 4.03
C PHE A 201 -1.74 -21.96 4.18
N ARG A 202 -2.48 -22.34 5.21
CA ARG A 202 -3.81 -21.78 5.45
C ARG A 202 -3.72 -20.32 5.89
N ALA A 203 -4.72 -19.53 5.53
CA ALA A 203 -4.87 -18.16 6.02
C ALA A 203 -4.80 -18.07 7.56
N VAL A 204 -5.46 -18.99 8.27
CA VAL A 204 -5.46 -19.04 9.74
C VAL A 204 -4.07 -19.33 10.33
N ASP A 205 -3.28 -20.20 9.68
CA ASP A 205 -1.91 -20.52 10.12
C ASP A 205 -0.97 -19.34 9.93
N LEU A 206 -1.27 -18.50 8.93
CA LEU A 206 -0.58 -17.25 8.66
C LEU A 206 -1.13 -16.08 9.47
N GLY A 207 -2.03 -16.31 10.43
CA GLY A 207 -2.64 -15.25 11.26
C GLY A 207 -3.39 -14.19 10.45
N ALA A 208 -3.86 -14.54 9.26
CA ALA A 208 -4.57 -13.62 8.39
C ALA A 208 -5.95 -13.26 8.97
N ASN A 209 -6.39 -12.03 8.75
CA ASN A 209 -7.62 -11.49 9.30
C ASN A 209 -8.61 -11.02 8.21
N GLY A 210 -8.41 -11.44 6.97
CA GLY A 210 -9.21 -11.02 5.81
C GLY A 210 -8.80 -9.71 5.15
N GLU A 211 -7.79 -9.01 5.70
CA GLU A 211 -7.29 -7.77 5.09
C GLU A 211 -6.12 -8.07 4.13
N PRO A 212 -6.04 -7.39 2.97
CA PRO A 212 -4.92 -7.55 2.05
C PRO A 212 -3.59 -7.07 2.63
N GLU A 213 -2.53 -7.83 2.37
CA GLU A 213 -1.17 -7.56 2.84
C GLU A 213 -0.15 -7.91 1.77
N VAL A 214 0.97 -7.19 1.74
CA VAL A 214 2.08 -7.51 0.84
C VAL A 214 3.01 -8.50 1.52
N LEU A 215 3.34 -9.60 0.85
CA LEU A 215 4.42 -10.49 1.30
C LEU A 215 5.76 -9.76 1.07
N THR A 216 6.50 -9.48 2.14
CA THR A 216 7.77 -8.73 2.09
C THR A 216 8.99 -9.59 2.35
N GLY A 217 8.82 -10.77 2.95
CA GLY A 217 9.93 -11.65 3.28
C GLY A 217 9.51 -13.07 3.59
N LEU A 218 10.44 -14.00 3.40
CA LEU A 218 10.29 -15.41 3.72
C LEU A 218 11.58 -15.93 4.35
N TRP A 219 11.44 -16.83 5.32
CA TRP A 219 12.57 -17.53 5.92
C TRP A 219 12.28 -19.01 6.10
N TRP A 220 13.33 -19.81 6.09
CA TRP A 220 13.27 -21.24 6.36
C TRP A 220 14.01 -21.60 7.64
N GLU A 221 13.48 -22.56 8.38
CA GLU A 221 14.13 -23.10 9.57
C GLU A 221 15.22 -24.11 9.19
N ALA A 222 16.45 -23.87 9.63
CA ALA A 222 17.54 -24.82 9.45
C ALA A 222 17.33 -26.09 10.28
N PHE A 223 17.72 -27.25 9.73
CA PHE A 223 17.65 -28.50 10.46
C PHE A 223 18.53 -28.44 11.71
N ARG A 224 17.93 -28.65 12.89
CA ARG A 224 18.60 -28.44 14.17
C ARG A 224 19.74 -29.43 14.47
N GLY A 225 19.77 -30.56 13.76
CA GLY A 225 20.74 -31.63 14.00
C GLY A 225 22.07 -31.49 13.25
N ASN A 226 22.19 -30.57 12.28
CA ASN A 226 23.43 -30.40 11.49
C ASN A 226 23.77 -28.91 11.29
N PRO A 227 25.06 -28.54 11.27
CA PRO A 227 25.47 -27.18 10.97
C PRO A 227 25.12 -26.79 9.51
N VAL A 228 24.60 -25.57 9.34
CA VAL A 228 24.38 -25.00 8.01
C VAL A 228 25.73 -24.64 7.40
N SER A 229 26.03 -25.23 6.24
CA SER A 229 27.21 -24.96 5.44
C SER A 229 26.93 -23.84 4.45
N ARG A 230 27.91 -22.98 4.21
CA ARG A 230 27.79 -21.97 3.15
C ARG A 230 27.69 -22.69 1.80
N ASP A 231 26.69 -22.34 1.01
CA ASP A 231 26.45 -22.98 -0.29
C ASP A 231 25.86 -21.98 -1.30
N THR A 232 25.93 -22.29 -2.59
CA THR A 232 25.40 -21.45 -3.67
C THR A 232 24.60 -22.30 -4.65
N LEU A 233 23.30 -22.02 -4.72
CA LEU A 233 22.43 -22.53 -5.77
C LEU A 233 22.59 -21.62 -6.98
N ALA A 234 23.05 -22.19 -8.11
CA ALA A 234 23.28 -21.45 -9.34
C ALA A 234 22.00 -20.74 -9.83
N ARG A 235 20.84 -21.38 -9.62
CA ARG A 235 19.53 -20.80 -9.91
C ARG A 235 18.44 -21.40 -9.04
N MET A 236 17.60 -20.53 -8.52
CA MET A 236 16.36 -20.82 -7.83
C MET A 236 15.29 -19.85 -8.33
N ALA A 237 14.08 -20.33 -8.53
CA ALA A 237 12.91 -19.49 -8.73
C ALA A 237 11.86 -19.78 -7.66
N LEU A 238 11.11 -18.74 -7.30
CA LEU A 238 9.99 -18.81 -6.38
C LEU A 238 8.80 -18.14 -7.04
N ASP A 239 7.73 -18.91 -7.23
CA ASP A 239 6.42 -18.39 -7.57
C ASP A 239 5.51 -18.41 -6.35
N VAL A 240 4.69 -17.37 -6.23
CA VAL A 240 3.70 -17.24 -5.16
C VAL A 240 2.34 -17.05 -5.80
N SER A 241 1.33 -17.73 -5.25
CA SER A 241 -0.05 -17.64 -5.70
C SER A 241 -1.01 -17.79 -4.53
N HIS A 242 -2.25 -17.37 -4.73
CA HIS A 242 -3.38 -17.86 -3.95
C HIS A 242 -3.74 -19.28 -4.38
N SER A 243 -4.29 -20.05 -3.45
CA SER A 243 -4.86 -21.37 -3.69
C SER A 243 -6.20 -21.51 -2.99
N ALA A 244 -7.14 -22.16 -3.66
CA ALA A 244 -8.42 -22.57 -3.06
C ALA A 244 -8.27 -23.82 -2.17
N VAL A 245 -7.10 -24.46 -2.19
CA VAL A 245 -6.82 -25.65 -1.38
C VAL A 245 -6.54 -25.22 0.05
N VAL A 246 -7.29 -25.77 1.00
CA VAL A 246 -7.12 -25.53 2.43
C VAL A 246 -6.67 -26.85 3.06
N PRO A 247 -5.37 -27.05 3.34
CA PRO A 247 -4.91 -28.29 3.93
C PRO A 247 -5.45 -28.46 5.36
N ASP A 248 -6.05 -29.60 5.66
CA ASP A 248 -6.49 -29.94 7.02
C ASP A 248 -5.36 -30.64 7.78
N PHE A 249 -4.94 -30.02 8.88
CA PHE A 249 -3.86 -30.49 9.75
C PHE A 249 -4.32 -30.77 11.19
N THR A 250 -5.63 -30.83 11.44
CA THR A 250 -6.14 -30.96 12.82
C THR A 250 -5.72 -32.29 13.45
N ILE A 251 -5.30 -32.30 14.71
CA ILE A 251 -5.03 -33.55 15.45
C ILE A 251 -6.39 -34.15 15.85
N ASP A 252 -6.77 -35.33 15.35
CA ASP A 252 -7.90 -36.09 15.91
C ASP A 252 -7.47 -36.66 17.27
N PRO A 253 -8.14 -36.29 18.39
CA PRO A 253 -7.78 -36.80 19.69
C PRO A 253 -8.24 -38.25 19.94
N PHE A 254 -9.09 -38.91 19.12
CA PHE A 254 -9.67 -40.19 19.56
C PHE A 254 -10.19 -41.25 18.54
N SER A 255 -10.15 -41.13 17.21
CA SER A 255 -10.83 -42.12 16.34
C SER A 255 -10.00 -42.81 15.25
N ALA A 256 -9.70 -44.09 15.48
CA ALA A 256 -9.04 -44.99 14.53
C ALA A 256 -9.97 -45.55 13.43
N LEU A 257 -10.96 -44.79 12.92
CA LEU A 257 -11.80 -45.22 11.80
C LEU A 257 -12.14 -44.08 10.83
N PRO A 258 -12.22 -44.35 9.50
CA PRO A 258 -12.02 -43.32 8.50
C PRO A 258 -13.32 -42.83 7.86
N LYS A 259 -13.55 -41.51 7.85
CA LYS A 259 -14.54 -40.84 6.98
C LYS A 259 -13.93 -39.54 6.43
N PHE A 260 -14.08 -39.33 5.13
CA PHE A 260 -13.02 -38.80 4.26
C PHE A 260 -13.55 -37.80 3.22
N PRO A 261 -12.99 -36.58 3.10
CA PRO A 261 -12.89 -35.98 1.77
C PRO A 261 -11.50 -35.44 1.34
N ASN A 262 -10.92 -34.33 1.83
CA ASN A 262 -9.85 -33.63 1.07
C ASN A 262 -8.89 -32.77 1.92
N SER A 263 -7.56 -32.87 1.71
CA SER A 263 -6.63 -31.76 2.01
C SER A 263 -5.87 -31.24 0.76
N GLY A 264 -5.85 -32.00 -0.34
CA GLY A 264 -6.37 -31.49 -1.63
C GLY A 264 -5.42 -30.92 -2.68
N LEU A 265 -4.09 -30.88 -2.50
CA LEU A 265 -3.23 -30.49 -3.63
C LEU A 265 -3.26 -31.56 -4.75
N SER A 266 -3.45 -31.09 -5.98
CA SER A 266 -3.43 -31.91 -7.19
C SER A 266 -2.02 -32.33 -7.57
N GLN A 267 -1.90 -33.52 -8.16
CA GLN A 267 -0.67 -33.99 -8.79
C GLN A 267 -0.15 -33.08 -9.89
N ALA A 268 -1.05 -32.48 -10.66
CA ALA A 268 -0.66 -31.49 -11.63
C ALA A 268 -0.45 -30.15 -10.93
N PHE A 269 0.80 -29.66 -10.94
CA PHE A 269 1.18 -28.39 -10.30
C PHE A 269 0.32 -27.21 -10.78
N ALA A 270 -0.13 -27.24 -12.04
CA ALA A 270 -0.95 -26.21 -12.65
C ALA A 270 -2.38 -26.11 -12.09
N ASN A 271 -2.86 -27.14 -11.38
CA ASN A 271 -4.22 -27.17 -10.84
C ASN A 271 -4.32 -26.58 -9.42
N ASN A 272 -3.20 -26.28 -8.78
CA ASN A 272 -3.13 -25.83 -7.39
C ASN A 272 -3.29 -24.31 -7.19
N PRO A 273 -2.76 -23.45 -8.09
CA PRO A 273 -3.04 -22.02 -8.06
C PRO A 273 -4.51 -21.73 -8.39
N SER A 274 -5.17 -20.88 -7.60
CA SER A 274 -6.50 -20.32 -7.96
C SER A 274 -6.39 -19.07 -8.84
N GLN A 275 -5.20 -18.51 -8.95
CA GLN A 275 -4.86 -17.34 -9.76
C GLN A 275 -3.52 -17.59 -10.46
N PRO A 276 -3.16 -16.81 -11.50
CA PRO A 276 -1.84 -16.90 -12.10
C PRO A 276 -0.75 -16.63 -11.06
N ALA A 277 0.20 -17.57 -10.92
CA ALA A 277 1.31 -17.41 -9.99
C ALA A 277 2.24 -16.26 -10.42
N ILE A 278 2.73 -15.50 -9.44
CA ILE A 278 3.66 -14.40 -9.63
C ILE A 278 5.06 -14.90 -9.29
N ARG A 279 6.00 -14.82 -10.25
CA ARG A 279 7.41 -15.06 -9.98
C ARG A 279 7.98 -13.93 -9.14
N VAL A 280 8.14 -14.16 -7.86
CA VAL A 280 8.68 -13.18 -6.91
C VAL A 280 10.21 -13.23 -6.82
N PHE A 281 10.84 -14.30 -7.31
CA PHE A 281 12.29 -14.40 -7.41
C PHE A 281 12.71 -15.32 -8.56
N ASP A 282 13.74 -14.95 -9.31
CA ASP A 282 14.51 -15.83 -10.20
C ASP A 282 15.98 -15.39 -10.17
N GLY A 283 16.88 -16.27 -9.75
CA GLY A 283 18.31 -15.94 -9.69
C GLY A 283 19.13 -16.89 -8.84
N ALA A 284 20.40 -16.55 -8.66
CA ALA A 284 21.30 -17.29 -7.77
C ALA A 284 20.94 -17.03 -6.30
N TYR A 285 21.03 -18.07 -5.46
CA TYR A 285 20.78 -17.98 -4.03
C TYR A 285 22.00 -18.49 -3.25
N VAL A 286 22.50 -17.65 -2.34
CA VAL A 286 23.61 -18.00 -1.45
C VAL A 286 23.05 -18.31 -0.07
N ILE A 287 23.28 -19.53 0.40
CA ILE A 287 23.00 -19.95 1.77
C ILE A 287 24.21 -19.55 2.62
N ASP A 288 24.00 -18.74 3.65
CA ASP A 288 25.06 -18.29 4.57
C ASP A 288 24.52 -18.27 6.00
N SER A 289 25.09 -19.11 6.86
CA SER A 289 24.69 -19.23 8.27
C SER A 289 24.87 -17.94 9.07
N ARG A 290 25.70 -17.00 8.60
CA ARG A 290 25.85 -15.67 9.22
C ARG A 290 24.61 -14.80 9.09
N ASN A 291 23.71 -15.13 8.16
CA ASN A 291 22.43 -14.44 8.00
C ASN A 291 21.32 -15.06 8.86
N ALA A 292 21.61 -16.10 9.65
CA ALA A 292 20.62 -16.76 10.47
C ALA A 292 20.20 -15.87 11.66
N SER A 293 18.90 -15.83 11.94
CA SER A 293 18.32 -15.22 13.13
C SER A 293 17.38 -16.21 13.79
N ASN A 294 17.63 -16.55 15.07
CA ASN A 294 16.83 -17.51 15.84
C ASN A 294 16.61 -18.88 15.14
N GLY A 295 17.61 -19.36 14.39
CA GLY A 295 17.51 -20.64 13.67
C GLY A 295 16.84 -20.57 12.28
N PHE A 296 16.42 -19.37 11.85
CA PHE A 296 15.83 -19.13 10.54
C PHE A 296 16.80 -18.41 9.61
N LEU A 297 16.82 -18.83 8.35
CA LEU A 297 17.63 -18.25 7.28
C LEU A 297 16.73 -17.58 6.25
N PRO A 298 17.10 -16.40 5.74
CA PRO A 298 16.30 -15.70 4.75
C PRO A 298 16.35 -16.46 3.42
N TYR A 299 15.18 -16.64 2.81
CA TYR A 299 15.12 -16.82 1.36
C TYR A 299 15.61 -15.55 0.65
N PRO A 300 15.89 -15.62 -0.66
CA PRO A 300 16.24 -14.44 -1.42
C PRO A 300 15.21 -13.30 -1.28
N GLN A 301 15.71 -12.07 -1.36
CA GLN A 301 14.84 -10.89 -1.41
C GLN A 301 13.90 -10.98 -2.60
N LEU A 302 12.62 -10.69 -2.36
CA LEU A 302 11.59 -10.71 -3.39
C LEU A 302 11.86 -9.57 -4.39
N GLN A 303 11.96 -9.93 -5.67
CA GLN A 303 12.17 -9.03 -6.81
C GLN A 303 10.85 -8.46 -7.36
N ARG A 304 9.73 -9.14 -7.07
CA ARG A 304 8.38 -8.68 -7.44
C ARG A 304 7.45 -8.82 -6.26
N GLU A 305 6.51 -7.89 -6.19
CA GLU A 305 5.49 -7.87 -5.14
C GLU A 305 4.43 -8.95 -5.35
N PHE A 306 4.01 -9.55 -4.24
CA PHE A 306 2.83 -10.38 -4.17
C PHE A 306 1.88 -9.81 -3.11
N VAL A 307 0.65 -9.46 -3.53
CA VAL A 307 -0.42 -9.02 -2.64
C VAL A 307 -1.20 -10.25 -2.19
N TYR A 308 -1.03 -10.63 -0.94
CA TYR A 308 -1.83 -11.64 -0.28
C TYR A 308 -3.21 -11.05 0.06
N ASP A 309 -4.27 -11.82 -0.17
CA ASP A 309 -5.66 -11.35 -0.02
C ASP A 309 -6.19 -11.48 1.42
N GLY A 310 -5.40 -12.06 2.31
CA GLY A 310 -5.76 -12.30 3.71
C GLY A 310 -6.85 -13.36 3.92
N THR A 311 -7.32 -14.05 2.86
CA THR A 311 -8.47 -14.97 2.91
C THR A 311 -8.18 -16.33 2.29
N SER A 312 -7.54 -16.38 1.12
CA SER A 312 -7.17 -17.64 0.46
C SER A 312 -5.96 -18.28 1.14
N SER A 313 -5.70 -19.56 0.84
CA SER A 313 -4.43 -20.16 1.24
C SER A 313 -3.28 -19.57 0.40
N LEU A 314 -2.11 -19.44 1.02
CA LEU A 314 -0.87 -19.05 0.34
C LEU A 314 -0.20 -20.29 -0.25
N LEU A 315 0.06 -20.26 -1.55
CA LEU A 315 0.80 -21.31 -2.26
C LEU A 315 2.19 -20.79 -2.64
N LEU A 316 3.23 -21.50 -2.21
CA LEU A 316 4.60 -21.28 -2.63
C LEU A 316 5.00 -22.40 -3.60
N ASP A 317 5.54 -22.06 -4.77
CA ASP A 317 6.10 -22.99 -5.74
C ASP A 317 7.60 -22.70 -5.89
N PHE A 318 8.42 -23.60 -5.36
CA PHE A 318 9.87 -23.50 -5.43
C PHE A 318 10.40 -24.32 -6.59
N LEU A 319 11.24 -23.71 -7.40
CA LEU A 319 11.96 -24.34 -8.50
C LEU A 319 13.46 -24.16 -8.28
N THR A 320 14.10 -25.17 -7.70
CA THR A 320 15.56 -25.17 -7.52
C THR A 320 16.18 -26.01 -8.61
N TYR A 321 17.08 -25.42 -9.39
CA TYR A 321 17.73 -26.09 -10.52
C TYR A 321 18.96 -26.87 -10.03
N PRO A 322 19.35 -27.94 -10.74
CA PRO A 322 20.58 -28.65 -10.42
C PRO A 322 21.79 -27.71 -10.37
N SER A 323 22.55 -27.76 -9.27
CA SER A 323 23.73 -26.93 -9.04
C SER A 323 24.96 -27.83 -8.84
N PRO A 324 25.85 -27.97 -9.84
CA PRO A 324 26.98 -28.89 -9.77
C PRO A 324 28.04 -28.49 -8.72
N THR A 325 28.01 -27.25 -8.26
CA THR A 325 28.92 -26.71 -7.23
C THR A 325 28.35 -26.79 -5.82
N SER A 326 27.08 -27.18 -5.67
CA SER A 326 26.42 -27.29 -4.37
C SER A 326 26.41 -28.74 -3.88
N SER A 327 26.66 -28.91 -2.58
CA SER A 327 26.87 -30.23 -1.97
C SER A 327 25.61 -30.80 -1.31
N GLY A 328 24.55 -30.00 -1.15
CA GLY A 328 23.24 -30.44 -0.63
C GLY A 328 23.20 -30.71 0.87
N VAL A 329 24.24 -30.29 1.60
CA VAL A 329 24.41 -30.58 3.04
C VAL A 329 23.47 -29.73 3.92
N ASN A 330 22.82 -28.71 3.35
CA ASN A 330 21.87 -27.86 4.07
C ASN A 330 20.47 -28.50 4.16
N GLY A 331 20.17 -29.08 5.32
CA GLY A 331 18.83 -29.57 5.65
C GLY A 331 17.91 -28.47 6.18
N GLN A 332 16.63 -28.54 5.81
CA GLN A 332 15.57 -27.78 6.48
C GLN A 332 14.95 -28.60 7.60
N GLN A 333 14.50 -27.95 8.67
CA GLN A 333 13.71 -28.60 9.70
C GLN A 333 12.33 -28.96 9.13
N VAL A 334 12.01 -30.26 9.16
CA VAL A 334 10.72 -30.78 8.72
C VAL A 334 9.94 -31.28 9.92
N TYR A 335 8.64 -31.06 9.89
CA TYR A 335 7.67 -31.51 10.86
C TYR A 335 6.73 -32.48 10.17
N LEU A 336 6.58 -33.66 10.75
CA LEU A 336 5.55 -34.61 10.34
C LEU A 336 4.27 -34.23 11.06
N MET A 337 3.26 -33.84 10.28
CA MET A 337 1.94 -33.55 10.81
C MET A 337 1.25 -34.87 11.20
N ALA A 338 0.52 -34.84 12.32
CA ALA A 338 -0.34 -35.96 12.67
C ALA A 338 -1.29 -36.23 11.50
N LEU A 339 -1.35 -37.50 11.06
CA LEU A 339 -2.23 -37.90 9.98
C LEU A 339 -3.67 -37.92 10.50
N SER A 340 -4.45 -36.92 10.11
CA SER A 340 -5.88 -36.82 10.45
C SER A 340 -6.80 -36.98 9.26
N SER A 341 -6.24 -37.23 8.07
CA SER A 341 -6.96 -37.18 6.81
C SER A 341 -6.44 -38.24 5.79
N PRO A 342 -7.32 -38.74 4.89
CA PRO A 342 -7.02 -39.73 3.82
C PRO A 342 -6.20 -39.20 2.67
N ARG A 343 -6.17 -37.88 2.49
CA ARG A 343 -5.42 -37.17 1.46
C ARG A 343 -4.82 -35.93 2.11
N PRO A 344 -3.90 -36.08 3.07
CA PRO A 344 -3.38 -35.01 3.93
C PRO A 344 -2.31 -34.15 3.22
N ASP A 345 -2.23 -34.22 1.89
CA ASP A 345 -1.20 -33.59 1.07
C ASP A 345 -1.24 -32.07 1.13
N ALA A 346 -0.25 -31.51 1.81
CA ALA A 346 -0.01 -30.08 1.86
C ALA A 346 1.24 -29.65 1.09
N ARG A 347 1.95 -30.65 0.54
CA ARG A 347 2.97 -30.42 -0.48
C ARG A 347 2.88 -31.41 -1.62
N VAL A 348 3.29 -30.93 -2.79
CA VAL A 348 3.49 -31.71 -4.01
C VAL A 348 4.93 -31.54 -4.44
N VAL A 349 5.63 -32.64 -4.72
CA VAL A 349 7.06 -32.63 -4.98
C VAL A 349 7.39 -33.43 -6.23
N ARG A 350 8.38 -32.94 -6.98
CA ARG A 350 9.07 -33.65 -8.04
C ARG A 350 10.58 -33.53 -7.82
N SER A 351 11.24 -34.64 -7.50
CA SER A 351 12.68 -34.67 -7.20
C SER A 351 13.31 -36.06 -7.50
N PRO A 352 14.59 -36.12 -7.94
CA PRO A 352 15.36 -35.01 -8.52
C PRO A 352 14.83 -34.63 -9.92
N SER A 353 15.03 -33.38 -10.34
CA SER A 353 14.59 -32.88 -11.66
C SER A 353 15.71 -32.12 -12.37
N ALA A 354 15.99 -32.50 -13.63
CA ALA A 354 16.97 -31.82 -14.46
C ALA A 354 16.55 -30.39 -14.85
N ASP A 355 15.23 -30.17 -14.99
CA ASP A 355 14.64 -28.87 -15.28
C ASP A 355 13.28 -28.77 -14.57
N PRO A 356 13.25 -28.27 -13.31
CA PRO A 356 12.03 -28.22 -12.51
C PRO A 356 10.92 -27.41 -13.19
N SER A 357 11.26 -26.46 -14.09
CA SER A 357 10.28 -25.62 -14.78
C SER A 357 9.42 -26.38 -15.80
N LYS A 358 9.91 -27.51 -16.30
CA LYS A 358 9.20 -28.37 -17.26
C LYS A 358 8.36 -29.45 -16.60
N GLU A 359 8.46 -29.61 -15.29
CA GLU A 359 7.75 -30.65 -14.57
C GLU A 359 6.27 -30.31 -14.46
N THR A 360 5.41 -31.14 -15.02
CA THR A 360 3.95 -30.94 -14.96
C THR A 360 3.28 -31.67 -13.81
N LEU A 361 3.89 -32.79 -13.36
CA LEU A 361 3.32 -33.67 -12.34
C LEU A 361 4.32 -33.93 -11.20
N GLY A 362 3.84 -33.85 -9.96
CA GLY A 362 4.56 -34.36 -8.79
C GLY A 362 4.65 -35.88 -8.79
N ASN A 363 5.70 -36.44 -8.18
CA ASN A 363 5.84 -37.88 -7.91
C ASN A 363 5.67 -38.22 -6.43
N ARG A 364 5.59 -37.21 -5.56
CA ARG A 364 5.39 -37.36 -4.12
C ARG A 364 4.42 -36.31 -3.60
N PHE A 365 3.55 -36.75 -2.71
CA PHE A 365 2.49 -36.00 -2.07
C PHE A 365 2.49 -36.41 -0.62
N ASP A 366 2.65 -35.45 0.29
CA ASP A 366 2.54 -35.74 1.71
C ASP A 366 2.23 -34.45 2.50
N ASN A 367 2.12 -34.62 3.82
CA ASN A 367 1.75 -33.59 4.77
C ASN A 367 2.96 -32.99 5.52
N ALA A 368 4.18 -33.28 5.09
CA ALA A 368 5.35 -32.80 5.80
C ALA A 368 5.58 -31.31 5.51
N GLN A 369 5.68 -30.54 6.58
CA GLN A 369 5.82 -29.08 6.52
C GLN A 369 7.17 -28.64 7.06
N THR A 370 7.69 -27.54 6.52
CA THR A 370 8.94 -26.94 6.98
C THR A 370 8.63 -25.78 7.91
N GLY A 371 9.44 -25.61 8.95
CA GLY A 371 9.37 -24.38 9.74
C GLY A 371 9.69 -23.18 8.85
N MET A 372 8.82 -22.18 8.83
CA MET A 372 8.98 -20.99 8.00
C MET A 372 8.56 -19.74 8.77
N VAL A 373 9.15 -18.61 8.41
CA VAL A 373 8.65 -17.29 8.82
C VAL A 373 8.14 -16.58 7.58
N PHE A 374 7.03 -15.86 7.73
CA PHE A 374 6.44 -15.01 6.71
C PHE A 374 6.39 -13.59 7.21
N ASP A 375 6.82 -12.66 6.37
CA ASP A 375 6.77 -11.24 6.65
C ASP A 375 5.71 -10.58 5.79
N PHE A 376 4.79 -9.88 6.44
CA PHE A 376 3.71 -9.17 5.78
C PHE A 376 3.73 -7.69 6.14
N ALA A 377 3.41 -6.84 5.15
CA ALA A 377 3.18 -5.42 5.34
C ALA A 377 1.74 -5.06 4.90
N ARG A 378 0.96 -4.48 5.80
CA ARG A 378 -0.33 -3.89 5.45
C ARG A 378 -0.11 -2.50 4.91
N VAL A 379 -0.34 -2.34 3.61
CA VAL A 379 -0.13 -1.09 2.89
C VAL A 379 -1.41 -0.49 2.32
N PHE A 380 -2.52 -1.23 2.38
CA PHE A 380 -3.80 -0.79 1.84
C PHE A 380 -4.63 -0.11 2.91
N SER A 381 -5.29 0.97 2.53
CA SER A 381 -6.24 1.70 3.37
C SER A 381 -7.47 2.05 2.54
N THR A 382 -8.61 2.06 3.20
CA THR A 382 -9.88 2.42 2.56
C THR A 382 -10.53 3.58 3.29
N ALA A 383 -11.16 4.47 2.54
CA ALA A 383 -12.01 5.52 3.07
C ALA A 383 -13.29 5.60 2.25
N THR A 384 -14.43 5.37 2.87
CA THR A 384 -15.74 5.41 2.21
C THR A 384 -16.49 6.64 2.70
N SER A 385 -16.91 7.49 1.77
CA SER A 385 -17.71 8.67 2.07
C SER A 385 -19.07 8.27 2.64
N PRO A 386 -19.76 9.13 3.40
CA PRO A 386 -21.21 9.00 3.51
C PRO A 386 -21.89 9.28 2.15
N TRP A 387 -23.19 9.04 2.06
CA TRP A 387 -23.96 9.44 0.88
C TRP A 387 -24.01 10.96 0.77
N ARG A 388 -23.63 11.48 -0.39
CA ARG A 388 -23.63 12.91 -0.72
C ARG A 388 -24.79 13.18 -1.68
N ALA A 389 -25.65 14.12 -1.31
CA ALA A 389 -26.73 14.55 -2.18
C ALA A 389 -26.16 15.34 -3.36
N ALA A 390 -26.58 15.02 -4.58
CA ALA A 390 -26.31 15.85 -5.73
C ALA A 390 -27.07 17.18 -5.60
N PRO A 391 -26.50 18.28 -6.12
CA PRO A 391 -27.19 19.57 -6.19
C PRO A 391 -28.35 19.58 -7.21
N VAL A 392 -28.50 18.52 -8.01
CA VAL A 392 -29.54 18.35 -9.03
C VAL A 392 -30.21 16.98 -8.88
N ALA A 393 -31.48 16.86 -9.29
CA ALA A 393 -32.28 15.66 -9.06
C ALA A 393 -31.90 14.46 -9.95
N SER A 394 -31.37 14.72 -11.14
CA SER A 394 -30.93 13.70 -12.11
C SER A 394 -29.52 14.05 -12.60
N PRO A 395 -28.50 13.86 -11.74
CA PRO A 395 -27.13 14.27 -12.04
C PRO A 395 -26.50 13.41 -13.15
N ASP A 396 -25.76 14.06 -14.04
CA ASP A 396 -24.78 13.43 -14.94
C ASP A 396 -23.38 13.71 -14.36
N TYR A 397 -22.77 12.69 -13.75
CA TYR A 397 -21.50 12.85 -13.04
C TYR A 397 -20.32 12.69 -14.00
N HIS A 398 -19.35 13.60 -13.91
CA HIS A 398 -18.16 13.57 -14.76
C HIS A 398 -16.92 13.10 -14.00
N ALA A 399 -15.85 12.82 -14.73
CA ALA A 399 -14.59 12.38 -14.16
C ALA A 399 -14.11 13.33 -13.04
N PRO A 400 -13.71 12.79 -11.87
CA PRO A 400 -13.30 13.58 -10.72
C PRO A 400 -11.95 14.29 -10.95
N TYR A 401 -11.77 15.42 -10.27
CA TYR A 401 -10.50 16.14 -10.15
C TYR A 401 -9.97 16.02 -8.70
N PRO A 402 -9.00 15.12 -8.44
CA PRO A 402 -8.48 14.89 -7.10
C PRO A 402 -7.28 15.79 -6.76
N GLY A 403 -7.36 16.48 -5.62
CA GLY A 403 -6.26 17.19 -4.97
C GLY A 403 -5.37 16.23 -4.20
N TRP A 404 -4.67 15.35 -4.91
CA TRP A 404 -3.89 14.30 -4.27
C TRP A 404 -2.40 14.59 -4.17
N SER A 405 -1.78 13.78 -3.33
CA SER A 405 -0.37 13.76 -3.02
C SER A 405 0.07 12.30 -3.11
N LEU A 406 0.94 11.99 -4.07
CA LEU A 406 1.30 10.61 -4.45
C LEU A 406 2.83 10.42 -4.40
N PRO A 407 3.41 10.18 -3.21
CA PRO A 407 4.83 9.83 -3.13
C PRO A 407 5.17 8.62 -4.00
N PRO A 408 6.44 8.45 -4.43
CA PRO A 408 6.88 7.27 -5.17
C PRO A 408 6.48 5.96 -4.47
N GLY A 409 5.96 5.01 -5.24
CA GLY A 409 5.51 3.70 -4.72
C GLY A 409 4.12 3.69 -4.09
N THR A 410 3.44 4.83 -4.02
CA THR A 410 2.06 4.94 -3.52
C THR A 410 1.03 4.99 -4.65
N ALA A 411 -0.25 4.78 -4.33
CA ALA A 411 -1.34 4.92 -5.28
C ALA A 411 -2.67 5.31 -4.60
N ILE A 412 -3.54 5.99 -5.35
CA ILE A 412 -4.93 6.25 -4.99
C ILE A 412 -5.82 5.77 -6.14
N GLN A 413 -6.90 5.07 -5.82
CA GLN A 413 -7.96 4.69 -6.74
C GLN A 413 -9.31 5.09 -6.15
N PHE A 414 -10.24 5.47 -7.03
CA PHE A 414 -11.62 5.74 -6.66
C PHE A 414 -12.56 4.65 -7.18
N GLU A 415 -13.59 4.40 -6.38
CA GLU A 415 -14.77 3.68 -6.80
C GLU A 415 -16.02 4.48 -6.43
N PHE A 416 -17.07 4.36 -7.23
CA PHE A 416 -18.29 5.12 -7.14
C PHE A 416 -19.50 4.18 -7.14
N ARG A 417 -20.58 4.65 -6.53
CA ARG A 417 -21.93 4.09 -6.69
C ARG A 417 -22.97 5.16 -6.42
N GLY A 418 -24.12 5.05 -7.07
CA GLY A 418 -25.25 5.96 -6.90
C GLY A 418 -26.44 5.28 -6.22
N ALA A 419 -27.24 6.03 -5.49
CA ALA A 419 -28.47 5.56 -4.83
C ALA A 419 -29.64 6.54 -4.99
N THR A 420 -30.86 6.05 -4.74
CA THR A 420 -32.08 6.88 -4.79
C THR A 420 -32.41 7.56 -3.46
N SER A 421 -31.70 7.21 -2.38
CA SER A 421 -31.86 7.82 -1.04
C SER A 421 -30.52 8.03 -0.34
N ASN A 422 -30.52 8.90 0.68
CA ASN A 422 -29.38 9.12 1.58
C ASN A 422 -29.04 7.91 2.47
N SER A 423 -29.90 6.89 2.52
CA SER A 423 -29.66 5.62 3.20
C SER A 423 -29.05 4.56 2.29
N GLY A 424 -28.89 4.85 0.99
CA GLY A 424 -28.35 3.90 0.02
C GLY A 424 -29.40 2.95 -0.58
N ALA A 425 -30.69 3.28 -0.52
CA ALA A 425 -31.72 2.48 -1.17
C ALA A 425 -31.47 2.45 -2.69
N GLY A 426 -31.58 1.26 -3.28
CA GLY A 426 -31.32 1.08 -4.71
C GLY A 426 -29.89 1.42 -5.16
N ALA A 427 -28.91 1.29 -4.26
CA ALA A 427 -27.51 1.53 -4.56
C ALA A 427 -27.03 0.63 -5.71
N THR A 428 -26.33 1.23 -6.67
CA THR A 428 -25.63 0.48 -7.70
C THR A 428 -24.43 -0.26 -7.13
N ALA A 429 -23.88 -1.21 -7.90
CA ALA A 429 -22.61 -1.85 -7.55
C ALA A 429 -21.48 -0.81 -7.54
N TRP A 430 -20.40 -1.09 -6.81
CA TRP A 430 -19.20 -0.28 -6.87
C TRP A 430 -18.53 -0.41 -8.23
N SER A 431 -18.05 0.71 -8.79
CA SER A 431 -17.37 0.76 -10.09
C SER A 431 -16.27 1.83 -10.08
N SER A 432 -15.18 1.61 -10.82
CA SER A 432 -14.20 2.67 -11.08
C SER A 432 -14.71 3.72 -12.08
N ASN A 433 -15.74 3.40 -12.87
CA ASN A 433 -16.43 4.37 -13.72
C ASN A 433 -17.56 5.06 -12.94
N ILE A 434 -17.52 6.39 -12.88
CA ILE A 434 -18.48 7.22 -12.15
C ILE A 434 -19.87 7.23 -12.79
N ASP A 435 -19.96 7.02 -14.10
CA ASP A 435 -21.22 6.99 -14.87
C ASP A 435 -22.23 5.96 -14.32
N ILE A 436 -21.77 4.96 -13.56
CA ILE A 436 -22.65 4.01 -12.87
C ILE A 436 -23.62 4.70 -11.89
N ALA A 437 -23.30 5.93 -11.48
CA ALA A 437 -24.09 6.73 -10.57
C ALA A 437 -25.04 7.72 -11.30
N ASP A 438 -25.01 7.80 -12.62
CA ASP A 438 -25.83 8.78 -13.36
C ASP A 438 -27.32 8.60 -13.12
N GLY A 439 -28.02 9.74 -13.05
CA GLY A 439 -29.43 9.82 -12.69
C GLY A 439 -29.73 9.47 -11.23
N LYS A 440 -28.73 9.15 -10.40
CA LYS A 440 -28.92 8.87 -8.98
C LYS A 440 -28.67 10.13 -8.14
N PRO A 441 -29.67 10.60 -7.36
CA PRO A 441 -29.57 11.84 -6.60
C PRO A 441 -28.59 11.78 -5.42
N TYR A 442 -28.08 10.60 -5.07
CA TYR A 442 -27.06 10.44 -4.03
C TYR A 442 -25.86 9.67 -4.56
N LEU A 443 -24.68 10.23 -4.37
CA LEU A 443 -23.40 9.60 -4.70
C LEU A 443 -22.71 9.12 -3.43
N GLN A 444 -22.09 7.95 -3.50
CA GLN A 444 -21.08 7.54 -2.53
C GLN A 444 -19.82 7.17 -3.28
N TYR A 445 -18.67 7.55 -2.75
CA TYR A 445 -17.39 7.15 -3.29
C TYR A 445 -16.52 6.50 -2.23
N ARG A 446 -15.62 5.64 -2.69
CA ARG A 446 -14.65 4.93 -1.89
C ARG A 446 -13.28 5.20 -2.46
N VAL A 447 -12.39 5.66 -1.59
CA VAL A 447 -10.99 5.91 -1.89
C VAL A 447 -10.20 4.71 -1.39
N LEU A 448 -9.53 4.04 -2.32
CA LEU A 448 -8.59 2.96 -2.06
C LEU A 448 -7.18 3.56 -2.13
N MET A 449 -6.44 3.48 -1.04
CA MET A 449 -5.11 4.07 -0.91
C MET A 449 -4.09 2.97 -0.67
N ARG A 450 -2.95 3.05 -1.36
CA ARG A 450 -1.81 2.16 -1.16
C ARG A 450 -0.60 2.97 -0.75
N ALA A 451 -0.13 2.73 0.48
CA ALA A 451 1.16 3.22 0.96
C ALA A 451 2.31 2.45 0.30
N ALA A 452 3.49 3.07 0.26
CA ALA A 452 4.71 2.38 -0.12
C ALA A 452 5.18 1.50 1.04
N ILE A 453 5.85 0.39 0.72
CA ILE A 453 6.32 -0.57 1.74
C ILE A 453 7.29 0.08 2.73
N ASP A 454 8.03 1.11 2.31
CA ASP A 454 8.97 1.88 3.14
C ASP A 454 8.29 2.82 4.15
N GLY A 455 6.98 3.05 4.00
CA GLY A 455 6.17 3.89 4.87
C GLY A 455 5.70 5.19 4.25
N ALA A 456 6.04 5.52 3.00
CA ALA A 456 5.46 6.69 2.34
C ALA A 456 3.95 6.51 2.13
N ARG A 457 3.16 7.56 2.36
CA ARG A 457 1.69 7.47 2.38
C ARG A 457 1.06 8.46 1.40
N PRO A 458 0.14 8.03 0.52
CA PRO A 458 -0.59 8.96 -0.30
C PRO A 458 -1.64 9.71 0.52
N SER A 459 -2.03 10.90 0.07
CA SER A 459 -3.09 11.68 0.69
C SER A 459 -3.95 12.44 -0.32
N LEU A 460 -5.15 12.85 0.09
CA LEU A 460 -6.03 13.74 -0.65
C LEU A 460 -6.45 14.92 0.21
N ASP A 461 -6.28 16.13 -0.31
CA ASP A 461 -6.79 17.34 0.31
C ASP A 461 -8.23 17.64 -0.13
N SER A 462 -8.52 17.51 -1.43
CA SER A 462 -9.86 17.73 -1.97
C SER A 462 -10.24 16.78 -3.09
N LEU A 463 -11.54 16.71 -3.38
CA LEU A 463 -12.12 16.00 -4.52
C LEU A 463 -13.23 16.85 -5.13
N VAL A 464 -13.10 17.21 -6.40
CA VAL A 464 -14.16 17.91 -7.15
C VAL A 464 -14.76 16.96 -8.17
N ILE A 465 -16.07 16.77 -8.12
CA ILE A 465 -16.82 15.97 -9.09
C ILE A 465 -17.75 16.90 -9.85
N PRO A 466 -17.49 17.17 -11.14
CA PRO A 466 -18.37 17.99 -11.96
C PRO A 466 -19.69 17.28 -12.26
N ILE A 467 -20.78 18.03 -12.30
CA ILE A 467 -22.14 17.53 -12.50
C ILE A 467 -22.86 18.42 -13.51
N ASN A 468 -23.52 17.81 -14.50
CA ASN A 468 -24.39 18.51 -15.45
C ASN A 468 -25.87 18.33 -15.16
#